data_AF-A0A9X3K4J2-F1
#
_entry.id   AF-A0A9X3K4J2-F1
#
_cell.length_a   1.000
_cell.length_b   1.000
_cell.length_c   1.000
_cell.angle_alpha   90.00
_cell.angle_beta   90.00
_cell.angle_gamma   90.00
#
_symmetry.space_group_name_H-M   'P 1'
#
loop_
_entity.id
_entity.type
_entity.pdbx_description
1 polymer ?
#
loop_
_entity_poly.entity_id
_entity_poly.type
_entity_poly.pdbx_seq_one_letter_code
_entity_poly.pdbx_strand_id
1 'polypeptide(L)'
;MAGCTVNAVRRYGAGLLALTLLSFVAAAPVAGQNHRVTLPGEGKVELPKGKRSNDDQDVRRAMTKLAACVMRFAPKRIPAYLATFPGSDKAHDAGQRMTSGTICLQSGEMTLKERVLRGAVYELSYRQKFASQAPDLAAVGSIDYSQGEPITDRTSPHIALRLMADCAVRADGSDARALLLTSVATPEEKASFAALMPHVSACIPEGKTISFSQSVLRGLIAEVLYRLSTTVPTASSAGMS
;
A
#
# COMPACT_ATOMS: atom_id res chain seq x y z
N MET A 1 -8.75 48.49 7.36
CA MET A 1 -9.36 49.45 6.44
C MET A 1 -8.26 50.02 5.55
N ALA A 2 -8.15 49.50 4.33
CA ALA A 2 -7.34 49.97 3.21
C ALA A 2 -7.89 49.15 2.02
N GLY A 3 -8.48 49.67 0.96
CA GLY A 3 -8.38 51.00 0.36
C GLY A 3 -8.03 50.77 -1.11
N CYS A 4 -8.90 50.07 -1.86
CA CYS A 4 -8.75 49.88 -3.31
C CYS A 4 -9.07 51.19 -4.02
N THR A 5 -8.05 51.82 -4.60
CA THR A 5 -8.20 52.92 -5.55
C THR A 5 -8.32 52.35 -6.96
N VAL A 6 -9.50 52.50 -7.56
CA VAL A 6 -9.74 52.20 -8.98
C VAL A 6 -9.48 53.49 -9.75
N ASN A 7 -8.44 53.50 -10.57
CA ASN A 7 -8.13 54.63 -11.43
C ASN A 7 -9.10 54.69 -12.61
N ALA A 8 -9.73 55.85 -12.77
CA ALA A 8 -10.58 56.19 -13.90
C ALA A 8 -9.73 56.40 -15.16
N VAL A 9 -10.15 55.82 -16.28
CA VAL A 9 -9.71 56.27 -17.61
C VAL A 9 -10.92 56.56 -18.48
N ARG A 10 -10.77 57.69 -19.17
CA ARG A 10 -11.75 58.62 -19.70
C ARG A 10 -12.30 58.18 -21.07
N ARG A 11 -13.59 58.40 -21.29
CA ARG A 11 -14.29 58.20 -22.57
C ARG A 11 -13.96 59.30 -23.58
N TYR A 12 -13.53 58.88 -24.78
CA TYR A 12 -13.70 59.52 -26.10
C TYR A 12 -13.73 58.32 -27.08
N GLY A 13 -14.54 58.15 -28.11
CA GLY A 13 -15.39 59.03 -28.90
C GLY A 13 -15.27 58.52 -30.35
N ALA A 14 -16.36 57.92 -30.88
CA ALA A 14 -16.72 57.66 -32.29
C ALA A 14 -15.66 57.19 -33.33
N GLY A 15 -15.94 56.07 -34.02
CA GLY A 15 -15.32 55.78 -35.32
C GLY A 15 -15.44 54.34 -35.83
N LEU A 16 -16.38 54.13 -36.76
CA LEU A 16 -16.46 53.14 -37.85
C LEU A 16 -15.98 51.68 -37.68
N LEU A 17 -16.97 50.78 -37.73
CA LEU A 17 -17.06 49.58 -38.59
C LEU A 17 -15.76 48.94 -39.11
N ALA A 18 -15.37 47.82 -38.49
CA ALA A 18 -14.67 46.72 -39.17
C ALA A 18 -15.01 45.40 -38.47
N LEU A 19 -15.53 44.43 -39.25
CA LEU A 19 -15.84 43.08 -38.81
C LEU A 19 -14.56 42.34 -38.37
N THR A 20 -14.49 41.96 -37.09
CA THR A 20 -13.62 40.89 -36.62
C THR A 20 -14.40 39.99 -35.68
N LEU A 21 -14.73 38.77 -36.15
CA LEU A 21 -15.25 37.67 -35.35
C LEU A 21 -14.15 37.21 -34.36
N LEU A 22 -14.13 37.82 -33.19
CA LEU A 22 -13.33 37.37 -32.05
C LEU A 22 -14.13 36.29 -31.32
N SER A 23 -13.76 35.03 -31.57
CA SER A 23 -14.22 33.87 -30.81
C SER A 23 -13.81 34.04 -29.34
N PHE A 24 -14.75 34.40 -28.47
CA PHE A 24 -14.58 34.34 -27.03
C PHE A 24 -14.47 32.86 -26.63
N VAL A 25 -13.24 32.38 -26.41
CA VAL A 25 -13.02 31.14 -25.65
C VAL A 25 -13.35 31.48 -24.19
N ALA A 26 -14.56 31.13 -23.76
CA ALA A 26 -14.92 31.15 -22.36
C ALA A 26 -14.05 30.13 -21.63
N ALA A 27 -13.02 30.61 -20.92
CA ALA A 27 -12.32 29.81 -19.92
C ALA A 27 -13.31 29.52 -18.79
N ALA A 28 -13.98 28.36 -18.87
CA ALA A 28 -14.75 27.85 -17.75
C ALA A 28 -13.82 27.73 -16.53
N PRO A 29 -14.27 28.10 -15.32
CA PRO A 29 -13.49 27.82 -14.14
C PRO A 29 -13.34 26.30 -14.08
N VAL A 30 -12.10 25.82 -14.15
CA VAL A 30 -11.78 24.44 -13.78
C VAL A 30 -12.05 24.37 -12.28
N ALA A 31 -13.29 24.00 -11.94
CA ALA A 31 -13.62 23.52 -10.61
C ALA A 31 -12.67 22.35 -10.37
N GLY A 32 -11.64 22.58 -9.54
CA GLY A 32 -10.75 21.53 -9.10
C GLY A 32 -11.61 20.44 -8.49
N GLN A 33 -11.86 19.38 -9.25
CA GLN A 33 -12.49 18.18 -8.76
C GLN A 33 -11.48 17.59 -7.79
N ASN A 34 -11.59 17.95 -6.51
CA ASN A 34 -11.03 17.20 -5.42
C ASN A 34 -11.57 15.78 -5.56
N HIS A 35 -10.83 14.94 -6.29
CA HIS A 35 -11.05 13.51 -6.33
C HIS A 35 -10.77 13.03 -4.91
N ARG A 36 -11.84 13.01 -4.10
CA ARG A 36 -11.89 12.20 -2.90
C ARG A 36 -11.77 10.77 -3.39
N VAL A 37 -10.55 10.26 -3.39
CA VAL A 37 -10.32 8.82 -3.45
C VAL A 37 -10.92 8.28 -2.16
N THR A 38 -12.15 7.78 -2.23
CA THR A 38 -12.76 7.03 -1.15
C THR A 38 -11.97 5.74 -1.00
N LEU A 39 -10.96 5.76 -0.12
CA LEU A 39 -10.38 4.52 0.37
C LEU A 39 -11.54 3.74 1.02
N PRO A 40 -11.80 2.47 0.64
CA PRO A 40 -12.84 1.67 1.27
C PRO A 40 -12.47 1.42 2.74
N GLY A 41 -12.88 2.33 3.62
CA GLY A 41 -12.29 2.44 4.95
C GLY A 41 -12.92 3.51 5.82
N GLU A 42 -14.24 3.53 5.91
CA GLU A 42 -14.96 4.28 6.94
C GLU A 42 -15.88 3.28 7.65
N GLY A 43 -15.78 2.96 8.93
CA GLY A 43 -14.73 3.13 9.91
C GLY A 43 -15.00 2.07 10.99
N LYS A 44 -13.94 1.59 11.63
CA LYS A 44 -13.94 0.60 12.72
C LYS A 44 -14.33 -0.83 12.28
N VAL A 45 -13.62 -1.83 12.82
CA VAL A 45 -13.87 -3.24 12.51
C VAL A 45 -15.05 -3.70 13.35
N GLU A 46 -16.18 -4.01 12.71
CA GLU A 46 -17.28 -4.72 13.33
C GLU A 46 -17.18 -6.20 12.93
N LEU A 47 -16.99 -7.07 13.92
CA LEU A 47 -16.92 -8.51 13.73
C LEU A 47 -18.29 -9.14 14.04
N PRO A 48 -18.75 -10.15 13.27
CA PRO A 48 -19.99 -10.84 13.57
C PRO A 48 -20.00 -11.37 15.00
N LYS A 49 -21.03 -11.03 15.79
CA LYS A 49 -21.18 -11.54 17.15
C LYS A 49 -21.51 -13.04 17.11
N GLY A 50 -20.82 -13.85 17.90
CA GLY A 50 -21.21 -15.23 18.21
C GLY A 50 -20.70 -16.34 17.27
N LYS A 51 -20.01 -16.03 16.15
CA LYS A 51 -19.30 -17.04 15.36
C LYS A 51 -17.86 -16.63 15.05
N ARG A 52 -16.92 -17.44 15.54
CA ARG A 52 -15.53 -17.40 15.08
C ARG A 52 -15.50 -17.86 13.62
N SER A 53 -15.14 -16.96 12.71
CA SER A 53 -14.81 -17.35 11.33
C SER A 53 -13.32 -17.71 11.24
N ASN A 54 -13.04 -18.90 10.73
CA ASN A 54 -11.68 -19.31 10.34
C ASN A 54 -11.52 -19.29 8.81
N ASP A 55 -12.51 -18.77 8.08
CA ASP A 55 -12.43 -18.61 6.64
C ASP A 55 -11.32 -17.60 6.29
N ASP A 56 -10.45 -17.96 5.33
CA ASP A 56 -9.29 -17.15 4.96
C ASP A 56 -9.72 -15.77 4.42
N GLN A 57 -10.83 -15.69 3.68
CA GLN A 57 -11.33 -14.43 3.14
C GLN A 57 -11.81 -13.50 4.24
N ASP A 58 -12.59 -14.00 5.19
CA ASP A 58 -13.06 -13.22 6.34
C ASP A 58 -11.90 -12.69 7.18
N VAL A 59 -10.92 -13.54 7.47
CA VAL A 59 -9.70 -13.16 8.21
C VAL A 59 -8.96 -12.04 7.48
N ARG A 60 -8.80 -12.14 6.17
CA ARG A 60 -8.09 -11.14 5.35
C ARG A 60 -8.84 -9.82 5.29
N ARG A 61 -10.17 -9.85 5.10
CA ARG A 61 -11.01 -8.64 5.12
C ARG A 61 -10.93 -7.95 6.48
N ALA A 62 -11.08 -8.69 7.58
CA ALA A 62 -11.01 -8.15 8.94
C ALA A 62 -9.64 -7.53 9.23
N MET A 63 -8.55 -8.25 8.92
CA MET A 63 -7.19 -7.76 9.16
C MET A 63 -6.84 -6.52 8.32
N THR A 64 -7.30 -6.47 7.07
CA THR A 64 -7.12 -5.29 6.20
C THR A 64 -7.84 -4.07 6.77
N LYS A 65 -9.08 -4.23 7.24
CA LYS A 65 -9.83 -3.14 7.90
C LYS A 65 -9.16 -2.69 9.20
N LEU A 66 -8.66 -3.62 10.01
CA LEU A 66 -7.93 -3.31 11.23
C LEU A 66 -6.67 -2.50 10.93
N ALA A 67 -5.84 -2.97 9.99
CA ALA A 67 -4.61 -2.30 9.59
C ALA A 67 -4.88 -0.90 9.04
N ALA A 68 -5.90 -0.73 8.19
CA ALA A 68 -6.29 0.58 7.65
C ALA A 68 -6.70 1.56 8.76
N CYS A 69 -7.45 1.08 9.75
CA CYS A 69 -7.82 1.90 10.89
C CYS A 69 -6.59 2.30 11.74
N VAL A 70 -5.70 1.35 12.04
CA VAL A 70 -4.46 1.63 12.80
C VAL A 70 -3.58 2.62 12.05
N MET A 71 -3.44 2.50 10.73
CA MET A 71 -2.68 3.46 9.93
C MET A 71 -3.29 4.87 9.97
N ARG A 72 -4.62 4.97 10.04
CA ARG A 72 -5.33 6.26 10.17
C ARG A 72 -5.17 6.89 11.55
N PHE A 73 -5.30 6.11 12.62
CA PHE A 73 -5.43 6.64 13.99
C PHE A 73 -4.18 6.45 14.87
N ALA A 74 -3.25 5.57 14.49
CA ALA A 74 -2.01 5.31 15.21
C ALA A 74 -0.77 5.20 14.27
N PRO A 75 -0.60 6.07 13.25
CA PRO A 75 0.45 5.92 12.24
C PRO A 75 1.87 5.88 12.81
N LYS A 76 2.12 6.59 13.93
CA LYS A 76 3.43 6.63 14.60
C LYS A 76 3.89 5.27 15.15
N ARG A 77 2.96 4.31 15.33
CA ARG A 77 3.30 2.95 15.81
C ARG A 77 3.78 2.02 14.69
N ILE A 78 3.49 2.34 13.43
CA ILE A 78 3.77 1.48 12.27
C ILE A 78 5.28 1.25 12.07
N PRO A 79 6.16 2.27 12.08
CA PRO A 79 7.58 2.03 11.84
C PRO A 79 8.23 1.13 12.89
N ALA A 80 7.86 1.32 14.17
CA ALA A 80 8.36 0.49 15.26
C ALA A 80 7.93 -0.98 15.12
N TYR A 81 6.71 -1.23 14.63
CA TYR A 81 6.26 -2.58 14.33
C TYR A 81 7.03 -3.19 13.14
N LEU A 82 7.14 -2.46 12.03
CA LEU A 82 7.81 -2.96 10.82
C LEU A 82 9.31 -3.22 11.02
N ALA A 83 9.96 -2.51 11.96
CA ALA A 83 11.36 -2.72 12.32
C ALA A 83 11.64 -4.04 13.09
N THR A 84 10.61 -4.77 13.52
CA THR A 84 10.79 -6.06 14.22
C THR A 84 11.01 -7.23 13.25
N PHE A 85 11.75 -8.24 13.68
CA PHE A 85 11.97 -9.46 12.89
C PHE A 85 10.64 -10.23 12.72
N PRO A 86 10.21 -10.53 11.49
CA PRO A 86 8.90 -11.14 11.30
C PRO A 86 8.77 -12.54 11.91
N GLY A 87 7.63 -12.80 12.56
CA GLY A 87 7.38 -14.07 13.25
C GLY A 87 8.08 -14.24 14.60
N SER A 88 8.90 -13.29 15.06
CA SER A 88 9.46 -13.32 16.42
C SER A 88 8.43 -12.88 17.47
N ASP A 89 8.68 -13.22 18.73
CA ASP A 89 7.85 -12.78 19.87
C ASP A 89 7.81 -11.24 19.96
N LYS A 90 8.93 -10.58 19.67
CA LYS A 90 9.02 -9.12 19.60
C LYS A 90 8.07 -8.54 18.55
N ALA A 91 7.94 -9.19 17.40
CA ALA A 91 6.98 -8.79 16.37
C ALA A 91 5.53 -9.05 16.78
N HIS A 92 5.27 -10.17 17.45
CA HIS A 92 3.94 -10.46 18.01
C HIS A 92 3.51 -9.36 18.99
N ASP A 93 4.36 -9.05 19.96
CA ASP A 93 4.13 -8.03 20.98
C ASP A 93 3.99 -6.62 20.37
N ALA A 94 4.82 -6.28 19.39
CA ALA A 94 4.73 -5.00 18.71
C ALA A 94 3.42 -4.87 17.92
N GLY A 95 2.96 -5.96 17.28
CA GLY A 95 1.66 -6.02 16.62
C GLY A 95 0.51 -5.81 17.60
N GLN A 96 0.54 -6.49 18.76
CA GLN A 96 -0.45 -6.30 19.82
C GLN A 96 -0.46 -4.86 20.32
N ARG A 97 0.70 -4.28 20.70
CA ARG A 97 0.80 -2.88 21.15
C ARG A 97 0.33 -1.88 20.10
N MET A 98 0.59 -2.17 18.83
CA MET A 98 0.16 -1.34 17.72
C MET A 98 -1.38 -1.26 17.63
N THR A 99 -2.07 -2.37 17.84
CA THR A 99 -3.55 -2.47 17.77
C THR A 99 -4.26 -2.15 19.09
N SER A 100 -3.60 -2.35 20.23
CA SER A 100 -4.19 -2.21 21.57
C SER A 100 -4.46 -0.76 21.95
N GLY A 101 -5.56 -0.54 22.68
CA GLY A 101 -5.99 0.79 23.12
C GLY A 101 -6.37 1.73 21.98
N THR A 102 -6.71 1.20 20.80
CA THR A 102 -7.18 1.98 19.65
C THR A 102 -8.70 1.88 19.52
N ILE A 103 -9.30 2.84 18.84
CA ILE A 103 -10.73 2.81 18.48
C ILE A 103 -11.06 1.80 17.36
N CYS A 104 -10.09 1.02 16.91
CA CYS A 104 -10.18 0.24 15.69
C CYS A 104 -10.91 -1.08 15.83
N LEU A 105 -11.03 -1.59 17.05
CA LEU A 105 -11.85 -2.75 17.38
C LEU A 105 -12.98 -2.28 18.30
N GLN A 106 -14.21 -2.18 17.76
CA GLN A 106 -15.36 -1.72 18.54
C GLN A 106 -16.00 -2.82 19.37
N SER A 107 -16.09 -4.02 18.81
CA SER A 107 -16.72 -5.16 19.44
C SER A 107 -16.18 -6.48 18.86
N GLY A 108 -16.34 -7.55 19.64
CA GLY A 108 -15.83 -8.88 19.29
C GLY A 108 -14.38 -9.10 19.70
N GLU A 109 -13.95 -10.35 19.62
CA GLU A 109 -12.56 -10.77 19.86
C GLU A 109 -11.93 -11.19 18.53
N MET A 110 -10.67 -10.80 18.34
CA MET A 110 -9.91 -11.13 17.15
C MET A 110 -8.53 -11.65 17.55
N THR A 111 -8.20 -12.87 17.12
CA THR A 111 -6.84 -13.37 17.26
C THR A 111 -5.96 -12.74 16.18
N LEU A 112 -4.98 -11.94 16.61
CA LEU A 112 -4.02 -11.33 15.71
C LEU A 112 -3.00 -12.37 15.23
N LYS A 113 -3.12 -12.77 13.97
CA LYS A 113 -2.08 -13.54 13.29
C LYS A 113 -1.01 -12.57 12.78
N GLU A 114 0.15 -12.53 13.43
CA GLU A 114 1.23 -11.56 13.14
C GLU A 114 1.55 -11.47 11.65
N ARG A 115 1.72 -12.61 10.95
CA ARG A 115 2.06 -12.62 9.52
C ARG A 115 0.98 -11.97 8.64
N VAL A 116 -0.29 -12.17 8.99
CA VAL A 116 -1.42 -11.59 8.24
C VAL A 116 -1.54 -10.10 8.53
N LEU A 117 -1.36 -9.70 9.79
CA LEU A 117 -1.33 -8.29 10.19
C LEU A 117 -0.17 -7.54 9.50
N ARG A 118 1.03 -8.12 9.52
CA ARG A 118 2.22 -7.57 8.86
C ARG A 118 2.00 -7.38 7.38
N GLY A 119 1.46 -8.41 6.72
CA GLY A 119 1.11 -8.36 5.31
C GLY A 119 0.14 -7.23 4.99
N ALA A 120 -0.93 -7.09 5.76
CA ALA A 120 -1.91 -6.02 5.59
C ALA A 120 -1.30 -4.63 5.79
N VAL A 121 -0.43 -4.46 6.79
CA VAL A 121 0.27 -3.18 7.02
C VAL A 121 1.20 -2.83 5.85
N TYR A 122 1.99 -3.78 5.34
CA TYR A 122 2.84 -3.54 4.18
C TYR A 122 2.04 -3.25 2.91
N GLU A 123 0.94 -3.98 2.68
CA GLU A 123 0.08 -3.77 1.52
C GLU A 123 -0.47 -2.35 1.50
N LEU A 124 -1.05 -1.92 2.63
CA LEU A 124 -1.61 -0.58 2.74
C LEU A 124 -0.53 0.49 2.70
N SER A 125 0.66 0.25 3.27
CA SER A 125 1.80 1.17 3.18
C SER A 125 2.29 1.32 1.74
N TYR A 126 2.32 0.22 0.97
CA TYR A 126 2.62 0.27 -0.46
C TYR A 126 1.57 1.05 -1.23
N ARG A 127 0.29 0.71 -1.06
CA ARG A 127 -0.82 1.39 -1.75
C ARG A 127 -0.85 2.88 -1.44
N GLN A 128 -0.64 3.26 -0.19
CA GLN A 128 -0.62 4.67 0.23
C GLN A 128 0.48 5.46 -0.47
N LYS A 129 1.67 4.87 -0.69
CA LYS A 129 2.84 5.59 -1.19
C LYS A 129 3.06 5.44 -2.70
N PHE A 130 2.65 4.32 -3.30
CA PHE A 130 3.05 3.90 -4.64
C PHE A 130 1.89 3.44 -5.55
N ALA A 131 0.62 3.55 -5.12
CA ALA A 131 -0.52 3.19 -5.97
C ALA A 131 -0.68 4.10 -7.20
N SER A 132 -0.35 5.40 -7.07
CA SER A 132 -0.41 6.34 -8.19
C SER A 132 0.76 6.18 -9.16
N GLN A 133 1.95 5.84 -8.66
CA GLN A 133 3.15 5.68 -9.47
C GLN A 133 4.02 4.57 -8.88
N ALA A 134 4.28 3.55 -9.70
CA ALA A 134 5.20 2.47 -9.34
C ALA A 134 6.66 2.96 -9.47
N PRO A 135 7.54 2.68 -8.49
CA PRO A 135 8.97 2.85 -8.68
C PRO A 135 9.51 1.85 -9.71
N ASP A 136 10.58 2.23 -10.40
CA ASP A 136 11.34 1.30 -11.23
C ASP A 136 12.19 0.38 -10.34
N LEU A 137 11.84 -0.90 -10.31
CA LEU A 137 12.53 -1.90 -9.49
C LEU A 137 13.72 -2.55 -10.20
N ALA A 138 13.94 -2.28 -11.50
CA ALA A 138 14.97 -2.94 -12.30
C ALA A 138 16.39 -2.73 -11.74
N ALA A 139 16.64 -1.55 -11.15
CA ALA A 139 17.93 -1.18 -10.57
C ALA A 139 18.11 -1.60 -9.10
N VAL A 140 17.11 -2.21 -8.47
CA VAL A 140 17.15 -2.54 -7.04
C VAL A 140 17.68 -3.97 -6.84
N GLY A 141 18.70 -4.11 -5.99
CA GLY A 141 19.21 -5.41 -5.56
C GLY A 141 18.22 -6.20 -4.71
N SER A 142 18.51 -7.48 -4.47
CA SER A 142 17.70 -8.32 -3.56
C SER A 142 17.69 -7.75 -2.14
N ILE A 143 16.62 -8.04 -1.40
CA ILE A 143 16.50 -7.62 -0.01
C ILE A 143 17.43 -8.46 0.88
N ASP A 144 18.24 -7.80 1.71
CA ASP A 144 18.96 -8.50 2.78
C ASP A 144 18.02 -8.81 3.95
N TYR A 145 17.65 -10.08 4.08
CA TYR A 145 16.84 -10.59 5.19
C TYR A 145 17.65 -10.98 6.43
N SER A 146 18.98 -10.79 6.40
CA SER A 146 19.87 -11.05 7.54
C SER A 146 19.99 -9.93 8.55
N GLN A 147 19.48 -8.76 8.21
CA GLN A 147 19.42 -7.62 9.12
C GLN A 147 18.09 -7.66 9.88
N GLY A 148 18.12 -7.90 11.20
CA GLY A 148 16.93 -7.78 12.06
C GLY A 148 16.96 -8.56 13.37
N GLU A 149 17.71 -9.66 13.43
CA GLU A 149 18.08 -10.48 14.59
C GLU A 149 19.14 -11.49 14.07
N PRO A 150 19.94 -12.16 14.93
CA PRO A 150 20.88 -13.17 14.42
C PRO A 150 20.10 -14.22 13.63
N ILE A 151 20.32 -14.30 12.31
CA ILE A 151 19.91 -15.49 11.57
C ILE A 151 20.78 -16.62 12.10
N THR A 152 20.31 -17.30 13.13
CA THR A 152 20.91 -18.57 13.54
C THR A 152 20.64 -19.65 12.50
N ASP A 153 19.62 -19.46 11.65
CA ASP A 153 19.23 -20.43 10.64
C ASP A 153 18.57 -19.81 9.37
N ARG A 154 19.33 -19.76 8.26
CA ARG A 154 18.82 -19.34 6.93
C ARG A 154 17.81 -20.35 6.35
N THR A 155 17.68 -21.53 6.96
CA THR A 155 16.65 -22.52 6.61
C THR A 155 15.33 -22.28 7.34
N SER A 156 15.25 -21.26 8.21
CA SER A 156 13.99 -20.85 8.83
C SER A 156 12.91 -20.66 7.77
N PRO A 157 11.73 -21.31 7.91
CA PRO A 157 10.63 -21.17 6.96
C PRO A 157 10.20 -19.71 6.72
N HIS A 158 10.44 -18.81 7.69
CA HIS A 158 10.15 -17.39 7.58
C HIS A 158 11.06 -16.64 6.59
N ILE A 159 12.30 -17.10 6.45
CA ILE A 159 13.29 -16.51 5.53
C ILE A 159 13.11 -17.14 4.14
N ALA A 160 12.93 -18.45 4.06
CA ALA A 160 12.72 -19.14 2.79
C ALA A 160 11.52 -18.58 2.00
N LEU A 161 10.40 -18.36 2.68
CA LEU A 161 9.20 -17.75 2.09
C LEU A 161 9.45 -16.31 1.57
N ARG A 162 10.29 -15.55 2.25
CA ARG A 162 10.65 -14.18 1.86
C ARG A 162 11.58 -14.15 0.67
N LEU A 163 12.59 -15.01 0.64
CA LEU A 163 13.48 -15.16 -0.50
C LEU A 163 12.72 -15.60 -1.76
N MET A 164 11.77 -16.53 -1.61
CA MET A 164 10.88 -16.92 -2.69
C MET A 164 10.03 -15.74 -3.19
N ALA A 165 9.48 -14.93 -2.28
CA ALA A 165 8.68 -13.77 -2.65
C ALA A 165 9.51 -12.67 -3.30
N ASP A 166 10.73 -12.41 -2.80
CA ASP A 166 11.69 -11.48 -3.40
C ASP A 166 12.02 -11.86 -4.84
N CYS A 167 12.35 -13.15 -5.04
CA CYS A 167 12.57 -13.70 -6.39
C CYS A 167 11.35 -13.48 -7.30
N ALA A 168 10.14 -13.81 -6.83
CA ALA A 168 8.94 -13.70 -7.66
C ALA A 168 8.59 -12.25 -8.05
N VAL A 169 8.72 -11.31 -7.11
CA VAL A 169 8.49 -9.87 -7.38
C VAL A 169 9.55 -9.30 -8.32
N ARG A 170 10.80 -9.74 -8.21
CA ARG A 170 11.86 -9.30 -9.12
C ARG A 170 11.74 -9.92 -10.51
N ALA A 171 11.18 -11.13 -10.60
CA ALA A 171 10.87 -11.77 -11.87
C ALA A 171 9.74 -11.04 -12.60
N ASP A 172 8.67 -10.65 -11.90
CA ASP A 172 7.61 -9.80 -12.46
C ASP A 172 7.02 -8.85 -11.39
N GLY A 173 7.51 -7.61 -11.40
CA GLY A 173 7.03 -6.57 -10.49
C GLY A 173 5.65 -6.02 -10.89
N SER A 174 5.25 -6.17 -12.15
CA SER A 174 3.97 -5.68 -12.66
C SER A 174 2.83 -6.54 -12.16
N ASP A 175 2.93 -7.87 -12.29
CA ASP A 175 1.92 -8.81 -11.82
C ASP A 175 1.84 -8.83 -10.29
N ALA A 176 2.99 -8.75 -9.61
CA ALA A 176 3.04 -8.58 -8.16
C ALA A 176 2.29 -7.32 -7.73
N ARG A 177 2.47 -6.20 -8.44
CA ARG A 177 1.78 -4.94 -8.17
C ARG A 177 0.29 -5.04 -8.48
N ALA A 178 -0.08 -5.64 -9.61
CA ALA A 178 -1.47 -5.86 -9.98
C ALA A 178 -2.22 -6.60 -8.88
N LEU A 179 -1.62 -7.65 -8.32
CA LEU A 179 -2.16 -8.36 -7.15
C LEU A 179 -2.44 -7.39 -5.99
N LEU A 180 -1.47 -6.57 -5.56
CA LEU A 180 -1.66 -5.66 -4.42
C LEU A 180 -2.71 -4.57 -4.63
N LEU A 181 -2.99 -4.20 -5.88
CA LEU A 181 -3.99 -3.18 -6.19
C LEU A 181 -5.43 -3.73 -6.18
N THR A 182 -5.61 -5.05 -6.28
CA THR A 182 -6.93 -5.67 -6.13
C THR A 182 -7.48 -5.54 -4.70
N SER A 183 -8.79 -5.62 -4.57
CA SER A 183 -9.44 -5.79 -3.26
C SER A 183 -9.34 -7.24 -2.82
N VAL A 184 -9.08 -7.48 -1.53
CA VAL A 184 -8.96 -8.84 -1.00
C VAL A 184 -10.24 -9.65 -1.16
N ALA A 185 -10.08 -10.93 -1.46
CA ALA A 185 -11.13 -11.91 -1.65
C ALA A 185 -12.18 -11.46 -2.68
N THR A 186 -11.69 -11.12 -3.86
CA THR A 186 -12.46 -10.78 -5.06
C THR A 186 -12.05 -11.66 -6.23
N PRO A 187 -12.88 -11.79 -7.28
CA PRO A 187 -12.50 -12.50 -8.50
C PRO A 187 -11.24 -11.91 -9.16
N GLU A 188 -11.06 -10.59 -9.13
CA GLU A 188 -9.90 -9.90 -9.68
C GLU A 188 -8.62 -10.33 -8.97
N GLU A 189 -8.66 -10.44 -7.64
CA GLU A 189 -7.54 -10.97 -6.87
C GLU A 189 -7.20 -12.41 -7.28
N LYS A 190 -8.22 -13.26 -7.46
CA LYS A 190 -8.01 -14.66 -7.87
C LYS A 190 -7.29 -14.71 -9.22
N ALA A 191 -7.68 -13.85 -10.16
CA ALA A 191 -7.02 -13.74 -11.46
C ALA A 191 -5.57 -13.26 -11.33
N SER A 192 -5.30 -12.23 -10.53
CA SER A 192 -3.93 -11.74 -10.29
C SER A 192 -3.04 -12.78 -9.60
N PHE A 193 -3.59 -13.58 -8.68
CA PHE A 193 -2.83 -14.71 -8.12
C PHE A 193 -2.47 -15.75 -9.17
N ALA A 194 -3.39 -16.08 -10.09
CA ALA A 194 -3.14 -17.03 -11.15
C ALA A 194 -2.05 -16.54 -12.12
N ALA A 195 -2.03 -15.25 -12.43
CA ALA A 195 -0.99 -14.62 -13.25
C ALA A 195 0.40 -14.66 -12.58
N LEU A 196 0.47 -14.39 -11.27
CA LEU A 196 1.73 -14.35 -10.53
C LEU A 196 2.31 -15.74 -10.21
N MET A 197 1.46 -16.78 -10.13
CA MET A 197 1.88 -18.09 -9.60
C MET A 197 3.02 -18.78 -10.37
N PRO A 198 3.10 -18.71 -11.71
CA PRO A 198 4.25 -19.25 -12.45
C PRO A 198 5.60 -18.69 -11.97
N HIS A 199 5.67 -17.39 -11.68
CA HIS A 199 6.89 -16.75 -11.15
C HIS A 199 7.19 -17.23 -9.73
N VAL A 200 6.16 -17.41 -8.91
CA VAL A 200 6.30 -17.98 -7.56
C VAL A 200 6.85 -19.40 -7.63
N SER A 201 6.29 -20.26 -8.50
CA SER A 201 6.73 -21.65 -8.67
C SER A 201 8.16 -21.74 -9.20
N ALA A 202 8.56 -20.89 -10.14
CA ALA A 202 9.92 -20.85 -10.68
C ALA A 202 10.96 -20.42 -9.62
N CYS A 203 10.52 -19.74 -8.56
CA CYS A 203 11.37 -19.29 -7.45
C CYS A 203 11.48 -20.29 -6.30
N ILE A 204 10.87 -21.48 -6.40
CA ILE A 204 11.04 -22.56 -5.43
C ILE A 204 12.22 -23.43 -5.88
N PRO A 205 13.26 -23.65 -5.05
CA PRO A 205 14.38 -24.51 -5.42
C PRO A 205 13.95 -25.95 -5.73
N GLU A 206 14.65 -26.59 -6.66
CA GLU A 206 14.38 -27.98 -7.05
C GLU A 206 14.38 -28.92 -5.84
N GLY A 207 13.45 -29.88 -5.84
CA GLY A 207 13.29 -30.86 -4.76
C GLY A 207 12.79 -30.27 -3.44
N LYS A 208 12.34 -29.00 -3.40
CA LYS A 208 11.73 -28.37 -2.23
C LYS A 208 10.24 -28.16 -2.43
N THR A 209 9.50 -28.33 -1.33
CA THR A 209 8.08 -27.97 -1.25
C THR A 209 7.92 -26.88 -0.21
N ILE A 210 7.28 -25.79 -0.60
CA ILE A 210 6.95 -24.68 0.30
C ILE A 210 5.42 -24.57 0.36
N SER A 211 4.87 -24.52 1.57
CA SER A 211 3.43 -24.35 1.79
C SER A 211 3.13 -22.97 2.36
N PHE A 212 2.14 -22.29 1.80
CA PHE A 212 1.66 -21.00 2.24
C PHE A 212 0.17 -20.85 1.91
N SER A 213 -0.53 -20.03 2.68
CA SER A 213 -1.88 -19.59 2.32
C SER A 213 -1.84 -18.35 1.42
N GLN A 214 -2.95 -18.04 0.75
CA GLN A 214 -3.09 -16.80 -0.02
C GLN A 214 -2.83 -15.56 0.85
N SER A 215 -3.33 -15.53 2.09
CA SER A 215 -3.02 -14.49 3.08
C SER A 215 -1.51 -14.25 3.23
N VAL A 216 -0.75 -15.33 3.42
CA VAL A 216 0.69 -15.26 3.68
C VAL A 216 1.42 -14.82 2.42
N LEU A 217 1.11 -15.41 1.27
CA LEU A 217 1.75 -15.05 0.01
C LEU A 217 1.53 -13.57 -0.33
N ARG A 218 0.29 -13.09 -0.30
CA ARG A 218 -0.01 -11.67 -0.57
C ARG A 218 0.75 -10.73 0.37
N GLY A 219 0.81 -11.07 1.65
CA GLY A 219 1.54 -10.29 2.64
C GLY A 219 3.05 -10.24 2.39
N LEU A 220 3.65 -11.34 1.91
CA LEU A 220 5.06 -11.40 1.54
C LEU A 220 5.35 -10.58 0.27
N ILE A 221 4.50 -10.70 -0.74
CA ILE A 221 4.58 -9.87 -1.95
C ILE A 221 4.48 -8.38 -1.60
N ALA A 222 3.56 -8.03 -0.68
CA ALA A 222 3.43 -6.67 -0.17
C ALA A 222 4.68 -6.17 0.57
N GLU A 223 5.26 -7.00 1.44
CA GLU A 223 6.50 -6.68 2.15
C GLU A 223 7.63 -6.39 1.16
N VAL A 224 7.85 -7.27 0.18
CA VAL A 224 8.90 -7.14 -0.82
C VAL A 224 8.69 -5.87 -1.65
N LEU A 225 7.51 -5.69 -2.25
CA LEU A 225 7.21 -4.54 -3.09
C LEU A 225 7.40 -3.24 -2.33
N TYR A 226 6.92 -3.14 -1.09
CA TYR A 226 7.13 -1.97 -0.26
C TYR A 226 8.62 -1.70 -0.01
N ARG A 227 9.38 -2.71 0.43
CA ARG A 227 10.80 -2.56 0.77
C ARG A 227 11.63 -2.16 -0.44
N LEU A 228 11.50 -2.86 -1.57
CA LEU A 228 12.20 -2.49 -2.81
C LEU A 228 11.82 -1.08 -3.28
N SER A 229 10.54 -0.73 -3.20
CA SER A 229 10.04 0.60 -3.59
C SER A 229 10.59 1.72 -2.72
N THR A 230 10.91 1.44 -1.45
CA THR A 230 11.50 2.43 -0.55
C THR A 230 13.01 2.61 -0.71
N THR A 231 13.70 1.68 -1.38
CA THR A 231 15.15 1.77 -1.62
C THR A 231 15.49 2.40 -2.97
N VAL A 232 14.52 2.58 -3.88
CA VAL A 232 14.72 3.35 -5.11
C VAL A 232 14.96 4.82 -4.75
N PRO A 233 16.12 5.41 -5.10
CA PRO A 233 16.33 6.84 -4.95
C PRO A 233 15.30 7.59 -5.80
N THR A 234 14.49 8.44 -5.19
CA THR A 234 13.66 9.37 -5.95
C THR A 234 14.58 10.35 -6.65
N ALA A 235 14.68 10.27 -7.98
CA ALA A 235 15.42 11.22 -8.80
C ALA A 235 14.81 12.62 -8.64
N SER A 236 15.27 13.37 -7.65
CA SER A 236 14.88 14.77 -7.44
C SER A 236 16.02 15.46 -6.68
N SER A 237 16.88 16.16 -7.43
CA SER A 237 17.93 17.14 -7.06
C SER A 237 19.28 17.02 -7.79
N ALA A 238 19.35 16.34 -8.94
CA ALA A 238 20.47 16.52 -9.87
C ALA A 238 20.04 17.51 -10.97
N GLY A 239 20.04 18.81 -10.68
CA GLY A 239 19.64 19.82 -11.66
C GLY A 239 19.33 21.20 -11.11
N MET A 240 20.19 21.74 -10.25
CA MET A 240 20.27 23.18 -9.98
C MET A 240 21.76 23.50 -9.82
N SER A 241 22.39 23.83 -10.95
CA SER A 241 23.64 24.58 -11.00
C SER A 241 23.31 26.02 -11.34
#